data_AF-A0A848YFJ8-F1
#
_entry.id   AF-A0A848YFJ8-F1
#
_cell.length_a   1.000
_cell.length_b   1.000
_cell.length_c   1.000
_cell.angle_alpha   90.00
_cell.angle_beta   90.00
_cell.angle_gamma   90.00
#
_symmetry.space_group_name_H-M   'P 1'
#
loop_
_entity.id
_entity.type
_entity.pdbx_description
1 polymer ?
#
loop_
_entity_poly.entity_id
_entity_poly.type
_entity_poly.pdbx_seq_one_letter_code
_entity_poly.pdbx_strand_id
1 'polypeptide(L)'
;MTTNSDQDGFAEAPLQSISGAPGVPVAAQVQEAAPRGARPDPREAMPAGGLGELRPALIEFPDTFVPHRPERPEKSEGGRTVRLVSEFSPAGDQPEAIKDLVTGISEQNERDQVLLGVTGSGKTYTMAKVIEATQRPALILAPNKTLAAQLYGEFKQFFPDNAVEYFVSYYDYYQPEAYVPRSDTYIEKESSINEQIDRMRHAATRSLLERDDVIIVASVSCIYGIGSVETYSAMTFQIEIGDRLDRNQLLADLVALQYKRNDAAFQRGTFRARGDTVEVFPAHLEDRAWRISLFGDEVEAITEFDPLTGQKTDQLQSVKFYANSHYVTPKPTLQQAVKQIKHELGIRLEEYKAAGRLLEAQRLEQRCTFDIEMIMATGSCAGIENYSRYL
;
A
#
# COMPACT_ATOMS: atom_id res chain seq x y z
N MET A 1 -32.74 16.77 -54.97
CA MET A 1 -33.19 16.19 -53.69
C MET A 1 -32.00 16.33 -52.74
N THR A 2 -31.88 17.51 -52.12
CA THR A 2 -32.06 17.78 -50.66
C THR A 2 -30.93 17.20 -49.80
N THR A 3 -30.17 17.88 -48.92
CA THR A 3 -29.79 19.29 -48.56
C THR A 3 -28.90 19.18 -47.29
N ASN A 4 -27.82 19.99 -47.17
CA ASN A 4 -27.09 20.54 -45.98
C ASN A 4 -26.55 19.61 -44.85
N SER A 5 -25.24 19.64 -44.52
CA SER A 5 -24.41 20.52 -43.63
C SER A 5 -24.17 19.80 -42.27
N ASP A 6 -23.01 19.72 -41.59
CA ASP A 6 -21.92 20.64 -41.17
C ASP A 6 -20.61 19.79 -41.04
N GLN A 7 -19.39 20.16 -41.44
CA GLN A 7 -18.40 21.19 -41.02
C GLN A 7 -17.88 21.15 -39.57
N ASP A 8 -16.54 21.29 -39.50
CA ASP A 8 -15.60 21.53 -38.38
C ASP A 8 -15.21 20.32 -37.51
N GLY A 9 -13.96 19.81 -37.46
CA GLY A 9 -12.67 20.45 -37.71
C GLY A 9 -12.14 21.11 -36.43
N PHE A 10 -11.62 20.33 -35.48
CA PHE A 10 -10.88 20.90 -34.34
C PHE A 10 -9.41 20.49 -34.38
N ALA A 11 -8.60 21.52 -34.53
CA ALA A 11 -7.15 21.54 -34.62
C ALA A 11 -6.48 21.15 -33.29
N GLU A 12 -5.30 20.52 -33.42
CA GLU A 12 -4.29 20.49 -32.37
C GLU A 12 -3.92 21.92 -31.97
N ALA A 13 -4.11 22.25 -30.69
CA ALA A 13 -3.48 23.40 -30.05
C ALA A 13 -2.26 22.90 -29.24
N PRO A 14 -1.08 23.53 -29.37
CA PRO A 14 0.09 23.13 -28.60
C PRO A 14 -0.09 23.52 -27.14
N LEU A 15 0.07 22.55 -26.24
CA LEU A 15 0.16 22.77 -24.80
C LEU A 15 1.34 23.70 -24.51
N GLN A 16 1.06 24.90 -23.99
CA GLN A 16 2.05 25.68 -23.28
C GLN A 16 2.49 24.90 -22.04
N SER A 17 3.80 24.77 -21.90
CA SER A 17 4.50 24.08 -20.83
C SER A 17 4.08 24.55 -19.43
N ILE A 18 3.46 23.67 -18.66
CA ILE A 18 3.38 23.82 -17.20
C ILE A 18 4.62 23.14 -16.63
N SER A 19 5.63 23.93 -16.29
CA SER A 19 6.82 23.47 -15.57
C SER A 19 6.49 23.32 -14.09
N GLY A 20 6.49 22.10 -13.56
CA GLY A 20 6.42 21.88 -12.10
C GLY A 20 5.68 20.63 -11.62
N ALA A 21 5.85 19.47 -12.25
CA ALA A 21 5.59 18.15 -11.66
C ALA A 21 6.29 17.07 -12.50
N PRO A 22 7.04 16.10 -11.92
CA PRO A 22 7.66 15.04 -12.71
C PRO A 22 6.58 14.10 -13.28
N GLY A 23 6.75 13.76 -14.56
CA GLY A 23 5.75 13.14 -15.41
C GLY A 23 5.28 11.76 -14.97
N VAL A 24 3.97 11.61 -14.85
CA VAL A 24 3.27 10.33 -14.87
C VAL A 24 2.94 10.01 -16.34
N PRO A 25 3.43 8.90 -16.92
CA PRO A 25 3.07 8.55 -18.29
C PRO A 25 1.59 8.17 -18.39
N VAL A 26 0.87 8.85 -19.28
CA VAL A 26 -0.55 8.64 -19.56
C VAL A 26 -0.68 7.61 -20.67
N ALA A 27 -1.18 6.42 -20.36
CA ALA A 27 -1.78 5.52 -21.36
C ALA A 27 -2.70 4.47 -20.70
N ALA A 28 -4.02 4.72 -20.76
CA ALA A 28 -5.03 3.67 -20.89
C ALA A 28 -6.38 4.32 -21.28
N GLN A 29 -6.80 4.14 -22.53
CA GLN A 29 -8.15 4.49 -22.96
C GLN A 29 -9.15 3.59 -22.23
N VAL A 30 -10.03 4.18 -21.43
CA VAL A 30 -11.14 3.48 -20.80
C VAL A 30 -12.28 3.40 -21.81
N GLN A 31 -12.54 2.18 -22.31
CA GLN A 31 -13.70 1.92 -23.17
C GLN A 31 -14.95 1.79 -22.28
N GLU A 32 -15.96 2.63 -22.51
CA GLU A 32 -17.24 2.56 -21.79
C GLU A 32 -17.92 1.20 -22.01
N ALA A 33 -18.24 0.51 -20.92
CA ALA A 33 -18.97 -0.74 -20.96
C ALA A 33 -20.48 -0.47 -21.19
N ALA A 34 -21.03 -1.08 -22.25
CA ALA A 34 -22.46 -1.05 -22.55
C ALA A 34 -23.33 -1.58 -21.38
N PRO A 35 -24.58 -1.10 -21.23
CA PRO A 35 -25.45 -1.49 -20.12
C PRO A 35 -25.73 -2.99 -20.14
N ARG A 36 -25.37 -3.69 -19.06
CA ARG A 36 -25.63 -5.12 -18.90
C ARG A 36 -27.09 -5.33 -18.50
N GLY A 37 -27.89 -5.92 -19.41
CA GLY A 37 -29.16 -6.54 -19.03
C GLY A 37 -28.94 -7.60 -17.93
N ALA A 38 -29.97 -7.83 -17.12
CA ALA A 38 -29.93 -8.76 -15.99
C ALA A 38 -29.33 -10.11 -16.40
N ARG A 39 -28.10 -10.37 -15.95
CA ARG A 39 -27.48 -11.69 -16.10
C ARG A 39 -28.18 -12.62 -15.11
N PRO A 40 -28.60 -13.83 -15.54
CA PRO A 40 -29.10 -14.82 -14.60
C PRO A 40 -28.05 -15.06 -13.52
N ASP A 41 -28.50 -15.29 -12.28
CA ASP A 41 -27.61 -15.56 -11.17
C ASP A 41 -26.76 -16.81 -11.52
N PRO A 42 -25.43 -16.72 -11.58
CA PRO A 42 -24.58 -17.88 -11.87
C PRO A 42 -24.74 -19.03 -10.86
N ARG A 43 -25.50 -18.82 -9.77
CA ARG A 43 -25.93 -19.87 -8.82
C ARG A 43 -27.01 -20.81 -9.37
N GLU A 44 -27.76 -20.42 -10.40
CA GLU A 44 -28.90 -21.23 -10.92
C GLU A 44 -28.48 -22.28 -11.97
N ALA A 45 -27.27 -22.16 -12.53
CA ALA A 45 -26.71 -23.20 -13.40
C ALA A 45 -25.95 -24.23 -12.56
N MET A 46 -26.65 -25.23 -12.03
CA MET A 46 -26.01 -26.41 -11.43
C MET A 46 -25.20 -27.17 -12.48
N PRO A 47 -23.86 -27.26 -12.38
CA PRO A 47 -23.12 -28.21 -13.20
C PRO A 47 -23.41 -29.62 -12.69
N ALA A 48 -23.53 -30.56 -13.62
CA ALA A 48 -23.57 -31.99 -13.32
C ALA A 48 -22.36 -32.36 -12.43
N GLY A 49 -22.64 -32.90 -11.24
CA GLY A 49 -21.68 -33.46 -10.26
C GLY A 49 -20.31 -32.78 -10.22
N GLY A 50 -20.17 -31.65 -9.52
CA GLY A 50 -18.90 -30.93 -9.53
C GLY A 50 -18.71 -29.93 -8.41
N LEU A 51 -17.61 -30.08 -7.65
CA LEU A 51 -16.96 -29.13 -6.73
C LEU A 51 -17.78 -28.53 -5.58
N GLY A 52 -19.12 -28.48 -5.65
CA GLY A 52 -20.00 -27.94 -4.62
C GLY A 52 -19.91 -28.72 -3.32
N GLU A 53 -19.84 -30.05 -3.40
CA GLU A 53 -19.67 -30.94 -2.24
C GLU A 53 -18.30 -30.83 -1.57
N LEU A 54 -17.30 -30.30 -2.29
CA LEU A 54 -15.95 -30.06 -1.80
C LEU A 54 -15.72 -28.59 -1.41
N ARG A 55 -16.76 -27.74 -1.44
CA ARG A 55 -16.65 -26.38 -0.92
C ARG A 55 -16.54 -26.49 0.61
N PRO A 56 -15.48 -25.92 1.21
CA PRO A 56 -15.49 -25.75 2.66
C PRO A 56 -16.78 -25.02 3.05
N ALA A 57 -17.40 -25.42 4.17
CA ALA A 57 -18.49 -24.64 4.73
C ALA A 57 -18.03 -23.18 4.84
N LEU A 58 -18.87 -22.25 4.38
CA LEU A 58 -18.60 -20.83 4.62
C LEU A 58 -18.48 -20.66 6.13
N ILE A 59 -17.37 -20.09 6.58
CA ILE A 59 -17.20 -19.76 8.00
C ILE A 59 -18.32 -18.78 8.34
N GLU A 60 -19.26 -19.21 9.17
CA GLU A 60 -20.23 -18.30 9.76
C GLU A 60 -19.46 -17.35 10.67
N PHE A 61 -19.30 -16.11 10.22
CA PHE A 61 -18.76 -15.07 11.07
C PHE A 61 -19.77 -14.82 12.18
N PRO A 62 -19.39 -14.89 13.47
CA PRO A 62 -20.29 -14.47 14.54
C PRO A 62 -20.72 -13.02 14.28
N ASP A 63 -21.99 -12.69 14.55
CA ASP A 63 -22.58 -11.33 14.39
C ASP A 63 -21.83 -10.22 15.16
N THR A 64 -20.79 -10.60 15.91
CA THR A 64 -19.97 -9.77 16.78
C THR A 64 -18.49 -9.87 16.42
N PHE A 65 -18.13 -9.69 15.15
CA PHE A 65 -16.75 -9.40 14.80
C PHE A 65 -16.36 -8.06 15.42
N VAL A 66 -15.52 -8.10 16.46
CA VAL A 66 -14.84 -6.91 16.98
C VAL A 66 -13.46 -6.87 16.34
N PRO A 67 -13.15 -5.85 15.53
CA PRO A 67 -11.82 -5.73 14.95
C PRO A 67 -10.78 -5.64 16.07
N HIS A 68 -9.70 -6.43 15.95
CA HIS A 68 -8.56 -6.31 16.85
C HIS A 68 -8.00 -4.88 16.76
N ARG A 69 -7.92 -4.20 17.90
CA ARG A 69 -7.42 -2.84 18.03
C ARG A 69 -6.31 -2.87 19.07
N PRO A 70 -5.05 -3.14 18.67
CA PRO A 70 -3.94 -3.10 19.60
C PRO A 70 -3.79 -1.70 20.19
N GLU A 71 -3.14 -1.61 21.35
CA GLU A 71 -2.64 -0.33 21.85
C GLU A 71 -1.64 0.23 20.83
N ARG A 72 -1.88 1.47 20.41
CA ARG A 72 -0.98 2.15 19.47
C ARG A 72 0.21 2.69 20.27
N PRO A 73 1.44 2.51 19.78
CA PRO A 73 2.60 3.13 20.40
C PRO A 73 2.44 4.66 20.38
N GLU A 74 3.11 5.32 21.32
CA GLU A 74 3.19 6.78 21.31
C GLU A 74 3.85 7.25 20.01
N LYS A 75 3.28 8.31 19.43
CA LYS A 75 3.73 8.84 18.15
C LYS A 75 5.00 9.67 18.33
N SER A 76 6.06 9.32 17.61
CA SER A 76 7.35 10.01 17.67
C SER A 76 7.29 11.47 17.23
N GLU A 77 6.36 11.82 16.33
CA GLU A 77 6.10 13.17 15.83
C GLU A 77 4.64 13.60 16.12
N GLY A 78 4.08 13.17 17.25
CA GLY A 78 2.73 13.52 17.68
C GLY A 78 2.56 15.01 18.01
N GLY A 79 1.30 15.44 18.15
CA GLY A 79 0.95 16.81 18.55
C GLY A 79 1.05 17.88 17.45
N ARG A 80 1.32 17.47 16.20
CA ARG A 80 1.27 18.36 15.04
C ARG A 80 -0.18 18.66 14.65
N THR A 81 -0.48 19.94 14.44
CA THR A 81 -1.81 20.40 14.03
C THR A 81 -1.97 20.36 12.51
N VAL A 82 -3.16 19.99 12.03
CA VAL A 82 -3.52 20.14 10.61
C VAL A 82 -3.75 21.62 10.32
N ARG A 83 -3.04 22.18 9.33
CA ARG A 83 -3.12 23.60 9.00
C ARG A 83 -3.26 23.79 7.50
N LEU A 84 -4.37 24.40 7.10
CA LEU A 84 -4.64 24.74 5.71
C LEU A 84 -3.94 26.06 5.33
N VAL A 85 -3.21 26.05 4.23
CA VAL A 85 -2.60 27.21 3.59
C VAL A 85 -3.33 27.47 2.28
N SER A 86 -3.98 28.64 2.16
CA SER A 86 -4.71 29.03 0.97
C SER A 86 -4.94 30.54 0.94
N GLU A 87 -4.94 31.12 -0.26
CA GLU A 87 -5.34 32.52 -0.49
C GLU A 87 -6.87 32.67 -0.54
N PHE A 88 -7.60 31.56 -0.66
CA PHE A 88 -9.06 31.55 -0.71
C PHE A 88 -9.65 31.58 0.69
N SER A 89 -10.82 32.21 0.81
CA SER A 89 -11.71 32.10 1.97
C SER A 89 -13.00 31.37 1.56
N PRO A 90 -13.66 30.62 2.47
CA PRO A 90 -14.94 29.99 2.18
C PRO A 90 -15.96 31.02 1.66
N ALA A 91 -16.63 30.70 0.55
CA ALA A 91 -17.57 31.60 -0.11
C ALA A 91 -18.84 30.86 -0.58
N GLY A 92 -19.90 31.61 -0.89
CA GLY A 92 -21.21 31.04 -1.24
C GLY A 92 -21.75 30.20 -0.09
N ASP A 93 -22.19 28.97 -0.39
CA ASP A 93 -22.77 28.04 0.59
C ASP A 93 -21.70 27.25 1.38
N GLN A 94 -20.41 27.43 1.08
CA GLN A 94 -19.33 26.70 1.75
C GLN A 94 -19.27 26.94 3.27
N PRO A 95 -19.42 28.17 3.81
CA PRO A 95 -19.35 28.40 5.25
C PRO A 95 -20.42 27.62 6.04
N GLU A 96 -21.65 27.56 5.52
CA GLU A 96 -22.75 26.82 6.13
C GLU A 96 -22.50 25.31 6.04
N ALA A 97 -22.12 24.80 4.86
CA ALA A 97 -21.80 23.39 4.68
C ALA A 97 -20.63 22.92 5.58
N ILE A 98 -19.58 23.73 5.74
CA ILE A 98 -18.45 23.41 6.64
C ILE A 98 -18.96 23.36 8.08
N LYS A 99 -19.74 24.34 8.51
CA LYS A 99 -20.27 24.41 9.88
C LYS A 99 -21.14 23.20 10.19
N ASP A 100 -22.05 22.83 9.30
CA ASP A 100 -22.96 21.70 9.50
C ASP A 100 -22.18 20.38 9.60
N LEU A 101 -21.25 20.14 8.66
CA LEU A 101 -20.41 18.94 8.68
C LEU A 101 -19.57 18.83 9.96
N VAL A 102 -18.95 19.93 10.39
CA VAL A 102 -18.14 19.97 11.62
C VAL A 102 -19.01 19.76 12.86
N THR A 103 -20.20 20.33 12.91
CA THR A 103 -21.17 20.16 14.01
C THR A 103 -21.63 18.71 14.10
N GLY A 104 -21.98 18.09 12.97
CA GLY A 104 -22.37 16.67 12.89
C GLY A 104 -21.27 15.76 13.44
N ILE A 105 -20.00 16.04 13.11
CA ILE A 105 -18.85 15.25 13.58
C ILE A 105 -18.58 15.47 15.08
N SER A 106 -18.50 16.73 15.53
CA SER A 106 -17.94 17.08 16.84
C SER A 106 -18.97 17.10 17.97
N GLU A 107 -20.21 17.50 17.69
CA GLU A 107 -21.25 17.69 18.70
C GLU A 107 -22.26 16.54 18.70
N GLN A 108 -22.63 16.06 17.52
CA GLN A 108 -23.70 15.08 17.34
C GLN A 108 -23.19 13.64 17.19
N ASN A 109 -21.88 13.46 17.00
CA ASN A 109 -21.23 12.17 16.78
C ASN A 109 -21.88 11.37 15.63
N GLU A 110 -22.29 12.07 14.57
CA GLU A 110 -22.84 11.47 13.37
C GLU A 110 -21.77 10.65 12.64
N ARG A 111 -22.11 9.40 12.31
CA ARG A 111 -21.20 8.49 11.60
C ARG A 111 -21.21 8.71 10.09
N ASP A 112 -22.37 9.00 9.52
CA ASP A 112 -22.61 9.09 8.09
C ASP A 112 -23.19 10.46 7.75
N GLN A 113 -22.54 11.17 6.84
CA GLN A 113 -22.97 12.50 6.38
C GLN A 113 -22.74 12.60 4.87
N VAL A 114 -23.57 13.40 4.18
CA VAL A 114 -23.54 13.55 2.72
C VAL A 114 -23.43 15.03 2.34
N LEU A 115 -22.31 15.41 1.73
CA LEU A 115 -22.14 16.72 1.10
C LEU A 115 -22.70 16.70 -0.33
N LEU A 116 -23.92 17.22 -0.52
CA LEU A 116 -24.52 17.35 -1.85
C LEU A 116 -24.00 18.60 -2.58
N GLY A 117 -22.78 18.53 -3.10
CA GLY A 117 -22.14 19.64 -3.81
C GLY A 117 -22.23 19.54 -5.34
N VAL A 118 -22.72 20.60 -5.99
CA VAL A 118 -22.71 20.71 -7.46
C VAL A 118 -21.26 20.73 -8.02
N THR A 119 -21.10 20.41 -9.31
CA THR A 119 -19.78 20.49 -9.96
C THR A 119 -19.28 21.94 -9.98
N GLY A 120 -18.00 22.15 -9.65
CA GLY A 120 -17.41 23.48 -9.59
C GLY A 120 -17.64 24.26 -8.30
N SER A 121 -18.39 23.74 -7.32
CA SER A 121 -18.64 24.42 -6.04
C SER A 121 -17.45 24.43 -5.06
N GLY A 122 -16.30 23.88 -5.43
CA GLY A 122 -15.12 23.81 -4.57
C GLY A 122 -15.20 22.73 -3.47
N LYS A 123 -15.80 21.57 -3.75
CA LYS A 123 -15.96 20.46 -2.78
C LYS A 123 -14.66 20.06 -2.08
N THR A 124 -13.53 20.02 -2.78
CA THR A 124 -12.23 19.70 -2.17
C THR A 124 -11.88 20.71 -1.08
N TYR A 125 -12.05 22.01 -1.34
CA TYR A 125 -11.74 23.07 -0.39
C TYR A 125 -12.68 23.02 0.83
N THR A 126 -13.98 22.76 0.63
CA THR A 126 -14.93 22.49 1.71
C THR A 126 -14.44 21.36 2.62
N MET A 127 -14.07 20.21 2.03
CA MET A 127 -13.59 19.06 2.81
C MET A 127 -12.24 19.33 3.48
N ALA A 128 -11.34 20.07 2.85
CA ALA A 128 -10.08 20.51 3.45
C ALA A 128 -10.32 21.34 4.71
N LYS A 129 -11.28 22.28 4.67
CA LYS A 129 -11.68 23.05 5.85
C LYS A 129 -12.31 22.21 6.95
N VAL A 130 -13.08 21.18 6.61
CA VAL A 130 -13.62 20.22 7.60
C VAL A 130 -12.48 19.43 8.27
N ILE A 131 -11.48 18.98 7.50
CA ILE A 131 -10.32 18.26 8.06
C ILE A 131 -9.52 19.19 8.99
N GLU A 132 -9.26 20.43 8.57
CA GLU A 132 -8.61 21.44 9.42
C GLU A 132 -9.42 21.71 10.70
N ALA A 133 -10.74 21.90 10.62
CA ALA A 133 -11.54 22.20 11.81
C ALA A 133 -11.63 21.03 12.79
N THR A 134 -11.61 19.79 12.28
CA THR A 134 -11.74 18.60 13.13
C THR A 134 -10.42 18.11 13.71
N GLN A 135 -9.27 18.48 13.14
CA GLN A 135 -7.93 18.05 13.59
C GLN A 135 -7.79 16.52 13.68
N ARG A 136 -8.43 15.80 12.74
CA ARG A 136 -8.41 14.33 12.69
C ARG A 136 -7.62 13.85 11.46
N PRO A 137 -6.89 12.73 11.57
CA PRO A 137 -6.38 12.04 10.40
C PRO A 137 -7.52 11.69 9.44
N ALA A 138 -7.31 11.89 8.15
CA ALA A 138 -8.34 11.71 7.13
C ALA A 138 -7.93 10.68 6.07
N LEU A 139 -8.88 9.84 5.67
CA LEU A 139 -8.75 8.93 4.53
C LEU A 139 -9.74 9.37 3.44
N ILE A 140 -9.23 9.69 2.26
CA ILE A 140 -10.01 10.16 1.12
C ILE A 140 -10.01 9.04 0.08
N LEU A 141 -11.19 8.49 -0.21
CA LEU A 141 -11.35 7.40 -1.17
C LEU A 141 -11.75 7.93 -2.54
N ALA A 142 -10.91 7.65 -3.53
CA ALA A 142 -11.18 7.96 -4.92
C ALA A 142 -11.47 6.67 -5.73
N PRO A 143 -12.44 6.70 -6.65
CA PRO A 143 -12.84 5.52 -7.44
C PRO A 143 -11.81 5.12 -8.50
N ASN A 144 -10.86 5.99 -8.85
CA ASN A 144 -9.84 5.71 -9.84
C ASN A 144 -8.53 6.47 -9.54
N LYS A 145 -7.42 6.01 -10.15
CA LYS A 145 -6.07 6.58 -9.93
C LYS A 145 -5.96 8.04 -10.41
N THR A 146 -6.68 8.43 -11.47
CA THR A 146 -6.62 9.79 -12.02
C THR A 146 -7.18 10.82 -11.03
N LEU A 147 -8.38 10.59 -10.50
CA LEU A 147 -8.99 11.46 -9.51
C LEU A 147 -8.22 11.41 -8.18
N ALA A 148 -7.69 10.24 -7.80
CA ALA A 148 -6.82 10.14 -6.64
C ALA A 148 -5.58 11.05 -6.77
N ALA A 149 -4.92 11.06 -7.93
CA ALA A 149 -3.76 11.90 -8.18
C ALA A 149 -4.11 13.41 -8.17
N GLN A 150 -5.25 13.78 -8.75
CA GLN A 150 -5.75 15.17 -8.71
C GLN A 150 -5.98 15.63 -7.27
N LEU A 151 -6.72 14.84 -6.49
CA LEU A 151 -6.99 15.14 -5.08
C LEU A 151 -5.68 15.18 -4.27
N TYR A 152 -4.76 14.25 -4.48
CA TYR A 152 -3.46 14.28 -3.83
C TYR A 152 -2.70 15.59 -4.10
N GLY A 153 -2.70 16.05 -5.36
CA GLY A 153 -2.11 17.34 -5.74
C GLY A 153 -2.78 18.55 -5.06
N GLU A 154 -4.12 18.60 -5.08
CA GLU A 154 -4.90 19.66 -4.43
C GLU A 154 -4.66 19.69 -2.91
N PHE A 155 -4.71 18.53 -2.25
CA PHE A 155 -4.46 18.43 -0.81
C PHE A 155 -3.01 18.76 -0.45
N LYS A 156 -2.01 18.38 -1.26
CA LYS A 156 -0.61 18.80 -1.06
C LYS A 156 -0.44 20.32 -1.12
N GLN A 157 -1.17 20.99 -2.01
CA GLN A 157 -1.15 22.45 -2.09
C GLN A 157 -1.84 23.10 -0.89
N PHE A 158 -2.96 22.53 -0.42
CA PHE A 158 -3.67 23.04 0.76
C PHE A 158 -2.95 22.78 2.07
N PHE A 159 -2.18 21.70 2.19
CA PHE A 159 -1.51 21.29 3.43
C PHE A 159 -0.01 21.04 3.21
N PRO A 160 0.77 22.08 2.84
CA PRO A 160 2.18 21.92 2.51
C PRO A 160 3.05 21.49 3.72
N ASP A 161 2.61 21.82 4.93
CA ASP A 161 3.34 21.53 6.18
C ASP A 161 2.88 20.22 6.87
N ASN A 162 1.83 19.56 6.34
CA ASN A 162 1.29 18.33 6.89
C ASN A 162 1.59 17.08 6.03
N ALA A 163 1.38 15.90 6.62
CA ALA A 163 1.61 14.63 5.94
C ALA A 163 0.44 14.27 5.02
N VAL A 164 0.42 14.86 3.82
CA VAL A 164 -0.45 14.41 2.73
C VAL A 164 0.22 13.25 2.00
N GLU A 165 -0.45 12.11 1.92
CA GLU A 165 0.11 10.83 1.48
C GLU A 165 -0.75 10.19 0.40
N TYR A 166 -0.15 9.31 -0.41
CA TYR A 166 -0.79 8.68 -1.55
C TYR A 166 -0.76 7.15 -1.45
N PHE A 167 -1.94 6.52 -1.47
CA PHE A 167 -2.07 5.06 -1.25
C PHE A 167 -2.96 4.40 -2.31
N VAL A 168 -2.35 3.99 -3.42
CA VAL A 168 -3.03 3.27 -4.50
C VAL A 168 -2.31 1.95 -4.81
N SER A 169 -2.87 1.16 -5.73
CA SER A 169 -2.17 -0.01 -6.24
C SER A 169 -0.84 0.40 -6.88
N TYR A 170 0.23 -0.21 -6.37
CA TYR A 170 1.62 -0.06 -6.79
C TYR A 170 1.95 -0.92 -8.00
N TYR A 171 0.97 -1.62 -8.58
CA TYR A 171 1.16 -2.30 -9.86
C TYR A 171 0.85 -1.35 -11.03
N ASP A 172 1.79 -1.25 -11.96
CA ASP A 172 1.56 -0.66 -13.29
C ASP A 172 0.81 -1.65 -14.19
N TYR A 173 1.18 -2.92 -14.09
CA TYR A 173 0.50 -4.03 -14.74
C TYR A 173 0.28 -5.15 -13.72
N TYR A 174 -0.90 -5.75 -13.73
CA TYR A 174 -1.24 -6.88 -12.87
C TYR A 174 -2.16 -7.84 -13.59
N GLN A 175 -1.66 -9.05 -13.81
CA GLN A 175 -2.43 -10.21 -14.23
C GLN A 175 -2.56 -11.17 -13.03
N PRO A 176 -3.78 -11.43 -12.54
CA PRO A 176 -3.99 -12.38 -11.47
C PRO A 176 -3.71 -13.80 -11.95
N GLU A 177 -3.29 -14.66 -11.02
CA GLU A 177 -3.32 -16.11 -11.24
C GLU A 177 -4.76 -16.56 -11.50
N ALA A 178 -4.98 -17.31 -12.58
CA ALA A 178 -6.30 -17.79 -12.93
C ALA A 178 -6.22 -19.12 -13.67
N TYR A 179 -7.31 -19.89 -13.59
CA TYR A 179 -7.49 -21.08 -14.41
C TYR A 179 -8.80 -20.96 -15.18
N VAL A 180 -8.73 -21.20 -16.49
CA VAL A 180 -9.88 -21.12 -17.41
C VAL A 180 -10.32 -22.55 -17.77
N PRO A 181 -11.38 -23.10 -17.13
CA PRO A 181 -11.73 -24.51 -17.29
C PRO A 181 -12.13 -24.89 -18.71
N ARG A 182 -12.76 -23.99 -19.45
CA ARG A 182 -13.26 -24.25 -20.81
C ARG A 182 -12.13 -24.57 -21.80
N SER A 183 -10.95 -23.98 -21.59
CA SER A 183 -9.78 -24.14 -22.46
C SER A 183 -8.64 -24.89 -21.78
N ASP A 184 -8.85 -25.43 -20.58
CA ASP A 184 -7.82 -26.04 -19.73
C ASP A 184 -6.54 -25.19 -19.67
N THR A 185 -6.70 -23.88 -19.52
CA THR A 185 -5.60 -22.93 -19.57
C THR A 185 -5.32 -22.37 -18.19
N TYR A 186 -4.09 -22.58 -17.72
CA TYR A 186 -3.57 -21.92 -16.53
C TYR A 186 -2.88 -20.62 -16.95
N ILE A 187 -3.24 -19.53 -16.28
CA ILE A 187 -2.73 -18.18 -16.48
C ILE A 187 -1.88 -17.87 -15.26
N GLU A 188 -0.58 -17.70 -15.47
CA GLU A 188 0.35 -17.33 -14.42
C GLU A 188 0.13 -15.89 -13.96
N LYS A 189 0.39 -15.67 -12.66
CA LYS A 189 0.48 -14.31 -12.12
C LYS A 189 1.66 -13.60 -12.78
N GLU A 190 1.39 -12.45 -13.34
CA GLU A 190 2.41 -11.55 -13.87
C GLU A 190 2.13 -10.14 -13.36
N SER A 191 3.16 -9.47 -12.87
CA SER A 191 2.98 -8.13 -12.32
C SER A 191 4.22 -7.27 -12.51
N SER A 192 4.02 -6.00 -12.81
CA SER A 192 5.05 -4.98 -12.81
C SER A 192 4.79 -3.99 -11.69
N ILE A 193 5.77 -3.79 -10.82
CA ILE A 193 5.69 -2.89 -9.68
C ILE A 193 6.22 -1.51 -10.07
N ASN A 194 5.46 -0.49 -9.72
CA ASN A 194 5.87 0.90 -9.75
C ASN A 194 6.53 1.28 -8.42
N GLU A 195 7.86 1.38 -8.46
CA GLU A 195 8.70 1.71 -7.32
C GLU A 195 8.34 3.06 -6.67
N GLN A 196 7.91 4.05 -7.46
CA GLN A 196 7.53 5.36 -6.91
C GLN A 196 6.25 5.27 -6.08
N ILE A 197 5.26 4.51 -6.56
CA ILE A 197 4.00 4.30 -5.82
C ILE A 197 4.22 3.43 -4.59
N ASP A 198 5.06 2.40 -4.68
CA ASP A 198 5.42 1.55 -3.54
C ASP A 198 6.05 2.37 -2.41
N ARG A 199 7.01 3.26 -2.74
CA ARG A 199 7.56 4.23 -1.79
C ARG A 199 6.48 5.09 -1.14
N MET A 200 5.55 5.64 -1.92
CA MET A 200 4.47 6.48 -1.39
C MET A 200 3.54 5.70 -0.44
N ARG A 201 3.33 4.41 -0.68
CA ARG A 201 2.59 3.54 0.26
C ARG A 201 3.35 3.35 1.58
N HIS A 202 4.66 3.13 1.51
CA HIS A 202 5.52 3.06 2.69
C HIS A 202 5.49 4.37 3.48
N ALA A 203 5.60 5.52 2.81
CA ALA A 203 5.46 6.84 3.42
C ALA A 203 4.09 7.01 4.11
N ALA A 204 2.98 6.66 3.43
CA ALA A 204 1.64 6.71 4.00
C ALA A 204 1.50 5.92 5.31
N THR A 205 1.97 4.66 5.32
CA THR A 205 1.89 3.81 6.52
C THR A 205 2.80 4.31 7.64
N ARG A 206 3.99 4.83 7.31
CA ARG A 206 4.92 5.42 8.28
C ARG A 206 4.32 6.67 8.91
N SER A 207 3.84 7.61 8.09
CA SER A 207 3.23 8.86 8.55
C SER A 207 2.07 8.60 9.52
N LEU A 208 1.25 7.58 9.27
CA LEU A 208 0.16 7.20 10.17
C LEU A 208 0.64 6.72 11.56
N LEU A 209 1.82 6.11 11.63
CA LEU A 209 2.43 5.63 12.88
C LEU A 209 3.19 6.72 13.63
N GLU A 210 3.75 7.69 12.92
CA GLU A 210 4.62 8.71 13.51
C GLU A 210 3.90 10.03 13.82
N ARG A 211 2.80 10.35 13.10
CA ARG A 211 2.22 11.71 13.08
C ARG A 211 0.71 11.72 13.27
N ASP A 212 0.18 12.83 13.77
CA ASP A 212 -1.26 13.08 13.92
C ASP A 212 -1.89 13.80 12.72
N ASP A 213 -1.10 14.57 11.99
CA ASP A 213 -1.53 15.44 10.91
C ASP A 213 -1.48 14.75 9.54
N VAL A 214 -2.15 13.60 9.42
CA VAL A 214 -2.05 12.72 8.25
C VAL A 214 -3.32 12.73 7.40
N ILE A 215 -3.18 13.00 6.10
CA ILE A 215 -4.25 12.93 5.11
C ILE A 215 -3.83 11.94 4.03
N ILE A 216 -4.52 10.80 3.92
CA ILE A 216 -4.21 9.78 2.93
C ILE A 216 -5.24 9.85 1.80
N VAL A 217 -4.78 10.08 0.58
CA VAL A 217 -5.60 9.93 -0.62
C VAL A 217 -5.39 8.53 -1.18
N ALA A 218 -6.44 7.72 -1.22
CA ALA A 218 -6.37 6.31 -1.55
C ALA A 218 -7.37 5.87 -2.61
N SER A 219 -7.04 4.78 -3.30
CA SER A 219 -8.03 4.01 -4.07
C SER A 219 -8.60 2.89 -3.22
N VAL A 220 -9.41 2.01 -3.81
CA VAL A 220 -9.84 0.74 -3.21
C VAL A 220 -8.67 -0.14 -2.72
N SER A 221 -7.41 0.19 -3.03
CA SER A 221 -6.27 -0.49 -2.43
C SER A 221 -6.27 -0.44 -0.89
N CYS A 222 -6.92 0.53 -0.24
CA CYS A 222 -6.96 0.65 1.21
C CYS A 222 -7.82 -0.42 1.91
N ILE A 223 -8.63 -1.18 1.17
CA ILE A 223 -9.41 -2.30 1.70
C ILE A 223 -8.77 -3.66 1.42
N TYR A 224 -7.62 -3.69 0.73
CA TYR A 224 -6.83 -4.90 0.53
C TYR A 224 -5.95 -5.18 1.74
N GLY A 225 -5.65 -6.46 1.96
CA GLY A 225 -4.81 -6.91 3.07
C GLY A 225 -3.43 -6.27 3.03
N ILE A 226 -2.93 -5.96 4.22
CA ILE A 226 -1.57 -5.50 4.49
C ILE A 226 -1.13 -6.18 5.80
N GLY A 227 0.17 -6.33 6.05
CA GLY A 227 0.67 -6.91 7.30
C GLY A 227 0.13 -6.17 8.53
N SER A 228 0.02 -6.89 9.65
CA SER A 228 -0.53 -6.32 10.88
C SER A 228 0.33 -5.17 11.40
N VAL A 229 -0.33 -4.20 12.05
CA VAL A 229 0.35 -3.01 12.57
C VAL A 229 1.35 -3.38 13.65
N GLU A 230 1.05 -4.39 14.45
CA GLU A 230 1.89 -4.92 15.51
C GLU A 230 3.17 -5.51 14.93
N THR A 231 3.06 -6.34 13.88
CA THR A 231 4.22 -6.92 13.22
C THR A 231 5.04 -5.84 12.54
N TYR A 232 4.42 -4.94 11.80
CA TYR A 232 5.13 -3.86 11.11
C TYR A 232 5.81 -2.90 12.08
N SER A 233 5.19 -2.59 13.22
CA SER A 233 5.75 -1.70 14.25
C SER A 233 6.84 -2.39 15.08
N ALA A 234 6.69 -3.69 15.37
CA ALA A 234 7.70 -4.49 16.07
C ALA A 234 8.93 -4.78 15.19
N MET A 235 8.75 -4.82 13.87
CA MET A 235 9.84 -4.92 12.89
C MET A 235 10.39 -3.53 12.57
N THR A 236 10.76 -2.80 13.62
CA THR A 236 11.52 -1.56 13.53
C THR A 236 12.67 -1.59 14.52
N PHE A 237 13.77 -0.92 14.20
CA PHE A 237 14.81 -0.62 15.17
C PHE A 237 15.32 0.79 14.95
N GLN A 238 15.80 1.41 16.02
CA GLN A 238 16.34 2.76 16.01
C GLN A 238 17.84 2.68 16.29
N ILE A 239 18.58 3.58 15.65
CA ILE A 239 20.00 3.80 15.89
C ILE A 239 20.20 5.26 16.23
N GLU A 240 20.92 5.54 17.29
CA GLU A 240 21.32 6.87 17.73
C GLU A 240 22.84 7.03 17.74
N ILE A 241 23.33 8.27 17.64
CA ILE A 241 24.76 8.55 17.83
C ILE A 241 25.16 8.13 19.26
N GLY A 242 26.27 7.41 19.38
CA GLY A 242 26.77 6.85 20.64
C GLY A 242 26.28 5.45 20.97
N ASP A 243 25.35 4.88 20.19
CA ASP A 243 24.92 3.50 20.37
C ASP A 243 26.08 2.52 20.15
N ARG A 244 26.13 1.47 20.98
CA ARG A 244 27.06 0.35 20.77
C ARG A 244 26.39 -0.76 19.98
N LEU A 245 26.83 -0.97 18.74
CA LEU A 245 26.29 -1.99 17.85
C LEU A 245 27.41 -2.72 17.07
N ASP A 246 27.31 -4.04 17.04
CA ASP A 246 28.17 -4.85 16.17
C ASP A 246 27.74 -4.65 14.71
N ARG A 247 28.71 -4.35 13.84
CA ARG A 247 28.44 -4.10 12.43
C ARG A 247 27.74 -5.28 11.75
N ASN A 248 28.15 -6.52 12.03
CA ASN A 248 27.56 -7.68 11.38
C ASN A 248 26.14 -7.94 11.89
N GLN A 249 25.87 -7.64 13.18
CA GLN A 249 24.52 -7.65 13.73
C GLN A 249 23.62 -6.65 13.00
N LEU A 250 24.09 -5.41 12.77
CA LEU A 250 23.35 -4.42 11.98
C LEU A 250 23.02 -4.93 10.57
N LEU A 251 23.97 -5.56 9.89
CA LEU A 251 23.70 -6.14 8.56
C LEU A 251 22.65 -7.26 8.63
N ALA A 252 22.69 -8.09 9.68
CA ALA A 252 21.71 -9.15 9.89
C ALA A 252 20.32 -8.59 10.18
N ASP A 253 20.23 -7.51 10.96
CA ASP A 253 18.96 -6.84 11.31
C ASP A 253 18.36 -6.16 10.06
N LEU A 254 19.17 -5.53 9.21
CA LEU A 254 18.71 -4.99 7.92
C LEU A 254 18.17 -6.10 7.00
N VAL A 255 18.83 -7.26 6.95
CA VAL A 255 18.33 -8.42 6.19
C VAL A 255 17.02 -8.95 6.78
N ALA A 256 16.88 -8.98 8.11
CA ALA A 256 15.63 -9.36 8.77
C ALA A 256 14.47 -8.41 8.41
N LEU A 257 14.77 -7.13 8.19
CA LEU A 257 13.83 -6.13 7.65
C LEU A 257 13.64 -6.19 6.12
N GLN A 258 14.11 -7.25 5.44
CA GLN A 258 14.00 -7.46 3.99
C GLN A 258 14.79 -6.46 3.13
N TYR A 259 15.81 -5.80 3.68
CA TYR A 259 16.76 -5.06 2.84
C TYR A 259 17.73 -6.03 2.16
N LYS A 260 18.08 -5.72 0.91
CA LYS A 260 19.05 -6.52 0.14
C LYS A 260 20.42 -5.88 0.19
N ARG A 261 21.46 -6.65 0.46
CA ARG A 261 22.84 -6.16 0.31
C ARG A 261 23.16 -5.99 -1.18
N ASN A 262 23.54 -4.79 -1.60
CA ASN A 262 23.97 -4.53 -2.97
C ASN A 262 25.04 -3.44 -3.02
N ASP A 263 26.31 -3.85 -3.09
CA ASP A 263 27.45 -2.95 -3.09
C ASP A 263 27.64 -2.23 -4.45
N ALA A 264 27.11 -2.80 -5.55
CA ALA A 264 27.28 -2.32 -6.91
C ALA A 264 26.14 -1.37 -7.36
N ALA A 265 24.89 -1.80 -7.18
CA ALA A 265 23.71 -1.01 -7.51
C ALA A 265 23.00 -0.58 -6.21
N PHE A 266 23.33 0.62 -5.75
CA PHE A 266 22.73 1.21 -4.56
C PHE A 266 21.40 1.87 -4.94
N GLN A 267 20.31 1.23 -4.53
CA GLN A 267 18.94 1.60 -4.89
C GLN A 267 18.04 1.44 -3.67
N ARG A 268 16.80 1.93 -3.75
CA ARG A 268 15.86 1.87 -2.65
C ARG A 268 15.66 0.43 -2.16
N GLY A 269 15.61 0.25 -0.84
CA GLY A 269 15.49 -1.07 -0.22
C GLY A 269 16.78 -1.90 -0.21
N THR A 270 17.92 -1.27 -0.51
CA THR A 270 19.24 -1.91 -0.40
C THR A 270 20.13 -1.25 0.64
N PHE A 271 21.14 -1.99 1.08
CA PHE A 271 22.24 -1.47 1.87
C PHE A 271 23.58 -1.93 1.28
N ARG A 272 24.64 -1.21 1.61
CA ARG A 272 26.03 -1.57 1.28
C ARG A 272 26.95 -1.26 2.44
N ALA A 273 28.04 -2.01 2.54
CA ALA A 273 29.00 -1.87 3.64
C ALA A 273 30.39 -1.60 3.08
N ARG A 274 31.01 -0.48 3.50
CA ARG A 274 32.34 -0.04 3.05
C ARG A 274 33.20 0.29 4.27
N GLY A 275 34.07 -0.65 4.63
CA GLY A 275 34.89 -0.53 5.85
C GLY A 275 34.00 -0.42 7.09
N ASP A 276 34.09 0.72 7.76
CA ASP A 276 33.37 1.02 9.00
C ASP A 276 32.09 1.83 8.75
N THR A 277 31.71 2.00 7.48
CA THR A 277 30.46 2.66 7.09
C THR A 277 29.45 1.68 6.55
N VAL A 278 28.21 1.81 7.02
CA VAL A 278 27.04 1.14 6.47
C VAL A 278 26.14 2.19 5.85
N GLU A 279 25.88 2.08 4.55
CA GLU A 279 24.96 2.96 3.84
C GLU A 279 23.68 2.19 3.54
N VAL A 280 22.54 2.80 3.87
CA VAL A 280 21.20 2.20 3.70
C VAL A 280 20.33 3.17 2.92
N PHE A 281 19.59 2.68 1.95
CA PHE A 281 18.58 3.45 1.22
C PHE A 281 17.18 3.00 1.69
N PRO A 282 16.51 3.76 2.59
CA PRO A 282 15.24 3.37 3.17
C PRO A 282 14.10 3.24 2.15
N ALA A 283 13.16 2.32 2.38
CA ALA A 283 12.02 2.06 1.49
C ALA A 283 11.09 3.26 1.29
N HIS A 284 11.05 4.18 2.26
CA HIS A 284 10.11 5.29 2.32
C HIS A 284 10.70 6.63 1.83
N LEU A 285 12.02 6.73 1.59
CA LEU A 285 12.68 7.95 1.11
C LEU A 285 12.81 7.95 -0.42
N GLU A 286 12.79 9.14 -1.02
CA GLU A 286 12.87 9.32 -2.48
C GLU A 286 14.30 9.44 -2.97
N ASP A 287 15.01 10.41 -2.40
CA ASP A 287 16.28 10.96 -2.87
C ASP A 287 17.29 11.10 -1.71
N ARG A 288 17.00 10.43 -0.60
CA ARG A 288 17.82 10.46 0.62
C ARG A 288 18.15 9.04 1.06
N ALA A 289 19.42 8.85 1.39
CA ALA A 289 19.96 7.66 2.00
C ALA A 289 20.72 8.03 3.28
N TRP A 290 20.93 7.05 4.15
CA TRP A 290 21.62 7.25 5.42
C TRP A 290 22.97 6.55 5.39
N ARG A 291 24.01 7.26 5.83
CA ARG A 291 25.34 6.73 6.09
C ARG A 291 25.56 6.68 7.59
N ILE A 292 25.69 5.47 8.12
CA ILE A 292 26.05 5.19 9.51
C ILE A 292 27.55 4.94 9.54
N SER A 293 28.28 5.78 10.27
CA SER A 293 29.72 5.66 10.45
C SER A 293 29.99 5.08 11.83
N LEU A 294 30.75 3.98 11.88
CA LEU A 294 31.10 3.29 13.11
C LEU A 294 32.56 3.55 13.46
N PHE A 295 32.85 3.69 14.75
CA PHE A 295 34.20 3.66 15.30
C PHE A 295 34.32 2.45 16.23
N GLY A 296 34.86 1.35 15.69
CA GLY A 296 34.82 0.06 16.39
C GLY A 296 33.38 -0.47 16.46
N ASP A 297 32.82 -0.49 17.66
CA ASP A 297 31.44 -0.89 17.95
C ASP A 297 30.52 0.29 18.28
N GLU A 298 30.96 1.54 18.15
CA GLU A 298 30.17 2.74 18.50
C GLU A 298 29.74 3.52 17.26
N VAL A 299 28.50 4.02 17.25
CA VAL A 299 28.00 4.91 16.19
C VAL A 299 28.57 6.31 16.36
N GLU A 300 29.52 6.67 15.51
CA GLU A 300 30.18 7.99 15.53
C GLU A 300 29.30 9.07 14.88
N ALA A 301 28.66 8.75 13.75
CA ALA A 301 27.88 9.72 13.00
C ALA A 301 26.82 9.07 12.12
N ILE A 302 25.66 9.74 12.01
CA ILE A 302 24.60 9.40 11.06
C ILE A 302 24.43 10.59 10.11
N THR A 303 24.72 10.37 8.83
CA THR A 303 24.66 11.43 7.80
C THR A 303 23.60 11.10 6.77
N GLU A 304 22.70 12.03 6.51
CA GLU A 304 21.80 11.96 5.36
C GLU A 304 22.52 12.48 4.11
N PHE A 305 22.37 11.77 2.99
CA PHE A 305 22.99 12.15 1.72
C PHE A 305 22.14 11.77 0.51
N ASP A 306 22.39 12.44 -0.61
CA ASP A 306 21.81 12.11 -1.91
C ASP A 306 22.50 10.86 -2.50
N PRO A 307 21.78 9.75 -2.77
CA PRO A 307 22.37 8.51 -3.26
C PRO A 307 22.89 8.59 -4.71
N LEU A 308 22.43 9.57 -5.50
CA LEU A 308 22.87 9.81 -6.87
C LEU A 308 24.14 10.67 -6.92
N THR A 309 24.16 11.78 -6.16
CA THR A 309 25.28 12.74 -6.20
C THR A 309 26.34 12.49 -5.12
N GLY A 310 25.99 11.79 -4.04
CA GLY A 310 26.83 11.60 -2.86
C GLY A 310 26.92 12.83 -1.95
N GLN A 311 26.22 13.91 -2.27
CA GLN A 311 26.24 15.15 -1.49
C GLN A 311 25.56 14.93 -0.14
N LYS A 312 26.25 15.34 0.95
CA LYS A 312 25.68 15.33 2.30
C LYS A 312 24.61 16.40 2.41
N THR A 313 23.46 16.05 2.97
CA THR A 313 22.31 16.94 3.13
C THR A 313 22.11 17.34 4.59
N ASP A 314 22.25 16.39 5.52
CA ASP A 314 22.02 16.65 6.95
C ASP A 314 22.85 15.73 7.86
N GLN A 315 22.99 16.10 9.14
CA GLN A 315 23.52 15.26 10.21
C GLN A 315 22.41 14.93 11.20
N LEU A 316 22.09 13.65 11.29
CA LEU A 316 20.97 13.15 12.09
C LEU A 316 21.47 12.65 13.45
N GLN A 317 20.71 12.91 14.51
CA GLN A 317 21.01 12.35 15.84
C GLN A 317 20.59 10.89 15.96
N SER A 318 19.54 10.51 15.24
CA SER A 318 18.97 9.16 15.25
C SER A 318 18.27 8.87 13.92
N VAL A 319 18.18 7.58 13.56
CA VAL A 319 17.35 7.09 12.46
C VAL A 319 16.57 5.86 12.88
N LYS A 320 15.35 5.73 12.35
CA LYS A 320 14.48 4.58 12.59
C LYS A 320 14.29 3.78 11.31
N PHE A 321 14.62 2.50 11.37
CA PHE A 321 14.48 1.56 10.27
C PHE A 321 13.11 0.91 10.30
N TYR A 322 12.46 0.88 9.14
CA TYR A 322 11.19 0.21 8.90
C TYR A 322 11.41 -0.96 7.95
N ALA A 323 10.57 -1.99 8.04
CA ALA A 323 10.58 -3.10 7.10
C ALA A 323 10.48 -2.62 5.64
N ASN A 324 11.30 -3.21 4.77
CA ASN A 324 11.33 -2.95 3.33
C ASN A 324 10.17 -3.63 2.57
N SER A 325 9.15 -4.10 3.29
CA SER A 325 7.92 -4.65 2.75
C SER A 325 6.82 -4.52 3.79
N HIS A 326 5.58 -4.39 3.34
CA HIS A 326 4.41 -4.44 4.22
C HIS A 326 3.99 -5.85 4.63
N TYR A 327 4.62 -6.90 4.08
CA TYR A 327 4.23 -8.31 4.30
C TYR A 327 5.33 -9.13 4.98
N VAL A 328 6.22 -8.47 5.73
CA VAL A 328 7.31 -9.19 6.40
C VAL A 328 6.76 -10.07 7.51
N THR A 329 7.13 -11.35 7.47
CA THR A 329 6.71 -12.36 8.45
C THR A 329 7.94 -12.87 9.19
N PRO A 330 7.98 -12.82 10.54
CA PRO A 330 9.10 -13.35 11.31
C PRO A 330 9.31 -14.86 11.10
N LYS A 331 10.56 -15.31 11.19
CA LYS A 331 10.93 -16.72 10.98
C LYS A 331 10.17 -17.72 11.88
N PRO A 332 9.93 -17.45 13.19
CA PRO A 332 9.13 -18.34 14.02
C PRO A 332 7.68 -18.49 13.51
N THR A 333 7.08 -17.39 13.06
CA THR A 333 5.73 -17.36 12.46
C THR A 333 5.69 -18.18 11.19
N LEU A 334 6.68 -18.05 10.30
CA LEU A 334 6.79 -18.87 9.08
C LEU A 334 6.85 -20.38 9.41
N GLN A 335 7.61 -20.78 10.43
CA GLN A 335 7.69 -22.19 10.84
C GLN A 335 6.38 -22.73 11.38
N GLN A 336 5.62 -21.90 12.10
CA GLN A 336 4.28 -22.26 12.57
C GLN A 336 3.29 -22.37 11.39
N ALA A 337 3.31 -21.38 10.49
CA ALA A 337 2.50 -21.35 9.28
C ALA A 337 2.67 -22.62 8.45
N VAL A 338 3.93 -23.02 8.18
CA VAL A 338 4.25 -24.22 7.41
C VAL A 338 3.65 -25.49 8.01
N LYS A 339 3.59 -25.62 9.35
CA LYS A 339 2.93 -26.77 10.00
C LYS A 339 1.44 -26.80 9.71
N GLN A 340 0.77 -25.65 9.76
CA GLN A 340 -0.66 -25.54 9.50
C GLN A 340 -0.98 -25.76 8.00
N ILE A 341 -0.17 -25.21 7.11
CA ILE A 341 -0.27 -25.42 5.65
C ILE A 341 -0.15 -26.91 5.32
N LYS A 342 0.86 -27.61 5.87
CA LYS A 342 1.03 -29.06 5.67
C LYS A 342 -0.17 -29.86 6.18
N HIS A 343 -0.77 -29.43 7.28
CA HIS A 343 -1.95 -30.08 7.84
C HIS A 343 -3.18 -29.91 6.92
N GLU A 344 -3.47 -28.68 6.47
CA GLU A 344 -4.59 -28.43 5.53
C GLU A 344 -4.37 -29.12 4.18
N LEU A 345 -3.12 -29.13 3.67
CA LEU A 345 -2.77 -29.86 2.46
C LEU A 345 -3.12 -31.34 2.59
N GLY A 346 -2.75 -31.99 3.70
CA GLY A 346 -3.07 -33.40 3.95
C GLY A 346 -4.58 -33.67 3.92
N ILE A 347 -5.38 -32.83 4.59
CA ILE A 347 -6.85 -32.93 4.57
C ILE A 347 -7.37 -32.80 3.14
N ARG A 348 -6.93 -31.78 2.40
CA ARG A 348 -7.44 -31.49 1.06
C ARG A 348 -7.08 -32.54 0.02
N LEU A 349 -5.90 -33.16 0.15
CA LEU A 349 -5.48 -34.26 -0.71
C LEU A 349 -6.34 -35.51 -0.52
N GLU A 350 -6.69 -35.86 0.72
CA GLU A 350 -7.57 -37.00 0.99
C GLU A 350 -8.99 -36.76 0.44
N GLU A 351 -9.52 -35.55 0.57
CA GLU A 351 -10.80 -35.16 -0.04
C GLU A 351 -10.78 -35.30 -1.57
N TYR A 352 -9.72 -34.84 -2.24
CA TYR A 352 -9.60 -34.96 -3.70
C TYR A 352 -9.43 -36.41 -4.16
N LYS A 353 -8.64 -37.22 -3.45
CA LYS A 353 -8.49 -38.66 -3.75
C LYS A 353 -9.80 -39.41 -3.55
N ALA A 354 -10.52 -39.16 -2.46
CA ALA A 354 -11.83 -39.77 -2.19
C ALA A 354 -12.86 -39.41 -3.27
N ALA A 355 -12.79 -38.20 -3.83
CA ALA A 355 -13.62 -37.76 -4.95
C ALA A 355 -13.12 -38.21 -6.34
N GLY A 356 -12.06 -39.03 -6.43
CA GLY A 356 -11.49 -39.50 -7.70
C GLY A 356 -10.74 -38.42 -8.51
N ARG A 357 -10.42 -37.27 -7.92
CA ARG A 357 -9.77 -36.11 -8.57
C ARG A 357 -8.25 -36.18 -8.44
N LEU A 358 -7.67 -37.22 -9.02
CA LEU A 358 -6.25 -37.56 -8.86
C LEU A 358 -5.32 -36.51 -9.48
N LEU A 359 -5.70 -35.91 -10.61
CA LEU A 359 -4.89 -34.89 -11.29
C LEU A 359 -4.81 -33.60 -10.46
N GLU A 360 -5.94 -33.15 -9.90
CA GLU A 360 -6.00 -31.97 -9.05
C GLU A 360 -5.27 -32.19 -7.73
N ALA A 361 -5.37 -33.38 -7.14
CA ALA A 361 -4.57 -33.76 -5.97
C ALA A 361 -3.06 -33.66 -6.27
N GLN A 362 -2.62 -34.24 -7.39
CA GLN A 362 -1.22 -34.19 -7.80
C GLN A 362 -0.73 -32.74 -8.06
N ARG A 363 -1.53 -31.91 -8.75
CA ARG A 363 -1.19 -30.50 -9.01
C ARG A 363 -1.05 -29.71 -7.71
N LEU A 364 -1.99 -29.88 -6.77
CA LEU A 364 -1.99 -29.21 -5.47
C LEU A 364 -0.77 -29.63 -4.63
N GLU A 365 -0.51 -30.93 -4.53
CA GLU A 365 0.63 -31.48 -3.78
C GLU A 365 1.96 -30.94 -4.30
N GLN A 366 2.18 -30.98 -5.61
CA GLN A 366 3.42 -30.52 -6.24
C GLN A 366 3.66 -29.03 -6.00
N ARG A 367 2.64 -28.18 -6.25
CA ARG A 367 2.76 -26.73 -6.05
C ARG A 367 3.00 -26.38 -4.58
N CYS A 368 2.18 -26.90 -3.68
CA CYS A 368 2.25 -26.54 -2.26
C CYS A 368 3.56 -27.04 -1.61
N THR A 369 4.03 -28.24 -1.98
CA THR A 369 5.30 -28.77 -1.48
C THR A 369 6.48 -27.89 -1.91
N PHE A 370 6.51 -27.50 -3.19
CA PHE A 370 7.53 -26.59 -3.71
C PHE A 370 7.51 -25.23 -3.00
N ASP A 371 6.32 -24.65 -2.81
CA ASP A 371 6.18 -23.37 -2.12
C ASP A 371 6.65 -23.45 -0.66
N ILE A 372 6.34 -24.54 0.05
CA ILE A 372 6.82 -24.80 1.41
C ILE A 372 8.35 -24.87 1.45
N GLU A 373 8.97 -25.56 0.51
CA GLU A 373 10.44 -25.64 0.42
C GLU A 373 11.05 -24.26 0.21
N MET A 374 10.46 -23.46 -0.68
CA MET A 374 10.90 -22.09 -0.95
C MET A 374 10.73 -21.18 0.27
N ILE A 375 9.60 -21.25 0.97
CA ILE A 375 9.35 -20.50 2.22
C ILE A 375 10.39 -20.86 3.27
N MET A 376 10.71 -22.15 3.44
CA MET A 376 11.68 -22.60 4.45
C MET A 376 13.12 -22.22 4.10
N ALA A 377 13.47 -22.23 2.81
CA ALA A 377 14.81 -21.92 2.34
C ALA A 377 15.08 -20.41 2.25
N THR A 378 14.11 -19.63 1.78
CA THR A 378 14.30 -18.22 1.41
C THR A 378 13.46 -17.24 2.22
N GLY A 379 12.50 -17.73 3.02
CA GLY A 379 11.54 -16.89 3.74
C GLY A 379 10.36 -16.41 2.88
N SER A 380 10.29 -16.79 1.60
CA SER A 380 9.21 -16.42 0.68
C SER A 380 9.00 -17.42 -0.46
N CYS A 381 7.90 -17.28 -1.20
CA CYS A 381 7.63 -18.02 -2.44
C CYS A 381 6.83 -17.14 -3.43
N ALA A 382 6.71 -17.58 -4.68
CA ALA A 382 5.82 -16.94 -5.64
C ALA A 382 4.36 -17.17 -5.22
N GLY A 383 3.57 -16.10 -5.15
CA GLY A 383 2.19 -16.20 -4.68
C GLY A 383 2.06 -16.42 -3.18
N ILE A 384 3.05 -16.00 -2.37
CA ILE A 384 3.02 -16.14 -0.91
C ILE A 384 1.74 -15.59 -0.28
N GLU A 385 1.12 -14.58 -0.90
CA GLU A 385 -0.14 -14.00 -0.44
C GLU A 385 -1.30 -15.01 -0.37
N ASN A 386 -1.26 -16.11 -1.12
CA ASN A 386 -2.23 -17.20 -1.05
C ASN A 386 -2.19 -17.92 0.32
N TYR A 387 -1.09 -17.78 1.05
CA TYR A 387 -0.89 -18.35 2.38
C TYR A 387 -1.12 -17.33 3.51
N SER A 388 -1.55 -16.10 3.20
CA SER A 388 -1.62 -14.97 4.17
C SER A 388 -2.41 -15.27 5.44
N ARG A 389 -3.40 -16.16 5.43
CA ARG A 389 -4.13 -16.53 6.66
C ARG A 389 -3.24 -17.19 7.71
N TYR A 390 -2.19 -17.88 7.26
CA TYR A 390 -1.26 -18.62 8.11
C TYR A 390 -0.07 -17.79 8.59
N LEU A 391 0.22 -16.71 7.87
CA LEU A 391 1.33 -15.79 8.08
C LEU A 391 0.89 -14.66 9.01
#